data_AF-A0A840ZL64-F1
#
_entry.id   AF-A0A840ZL64-F1
#
_cell.length_a   1.000
_cell.length_b   1.000
_cell.length_c   1.000
_cell.angle_alpha   90.00
_cell.angle_beta   90.00
_cell.angle_gamma   90.00
#
_symmetry.space_group_name_H-M   'P 1'
#
loop_
_entity.id
_entity.type
_entity.pdbx_description
1 polymer ?
#
loop_
_entity_poly.entity_id
_entity_poly.type
_entity_poly.pdbx_seq_one_letter_code
_entity_poly.pdbx_strand_id
1 'polypeptide(L)'
;MRTLLAGAIALLALTIGALAQSPAILRPPGGLALDGGTKTTTATAGAATLNKLSGKITSEALTTAAGATYTLTLTNSTVAAGDIVFASLANGTNTTGSPGVVRVAPGASSVTITVRNGDAAAALNGTVVVSFMVLKN
;
A
#
# COMPACT_ATOMS: atom_id res chain seq x y z
N MET A 1 1.22 -39.04 -65.57
CA MET A 1 0.89 -39.94 -64.44
C MET A 1 1.53 -39.35 -63.20
N ARG A 2 0.90 -39.17 -62.05
CA ARG A 2 -0.46 -39.38 -61.56
C ARG A 2 -0.32 -39.00 -60.06
N THR A 3 -1.07 -38.03 -59.55
CA THR A 3 -2.12 -38.24 -58.51
C THR A 3 -1.56 -38.85 -57.21
N LEU A 4 -1.60 -38.27 -56.00
CA LEU A 4 -2.73 -37.61 -55.32
C LEU A 4 -2.26 -36.85 -54.06
N LEU A 5 -3.00 -35.78 -53.79
CA LEU A 5 -3.24 -35.10 -52.52
C LEU A 5 -4.26 -35.91 -51.68
N ALA A 6 -3.96 -36.22 -50.40
CA ALA A 6 -4.86 -36.54 -49.26
C ALA A 6 -3.98 -37.11 -48.11
N GLY A 7 -4.06 -36.80 -46.83
CA GLY A 7 -5.03 -36.09 -46.00
C GLY A 7 -4.92 -36.66 -44.57
N ALA A 8 -5.00 -35.77 -43.57
CA ALA A 8 -5.36 -35.99 -42.15
C ALA A 8 -4.27 -36.09 -41.04
N ILE A 9 -4.17 -34.98 -40.28
CA ILE A 9 -4.34 -34.84 -38.80
C ILE A 9 -3.24 -35.50 -37.92
N ALA A 10 -2.42 -34.78 -37.14
CA ALA A 10 -2.83 -33.79 -36.13
C ALA A 10 -1.82 -32.65 -35.89
N LEU A 11 -2.30 -31.42 -36.10
CA LEU A 11 -1.84 -30.24 -35.37
C LEU A 11 -2.59 -30.25 -34.03
N LEU A 12 -1.95 -30.69 -32.94
CA LEU A 12 -2.55 -30.71 -31.60
C LEU A 12 -1.67 -29.96 -30.58
N ALA A 13 -2.19 -28.80 -30.14
CA ALA A 13 -1.94 -28.05 -28.90
C ALA A 13 -0.49 -27.56 -28.63
N LEU A 14 -0.24 -26.29 -28.29
CA LEU A 14 -0.90 -25.55 -27.22
C LEU A 14 -0.94 -24.06 -27.57
N THR A 15 -2.13 -23.48 -27.52
CA THR A 15 -2.30 -22.05 -27.31
C THR A 15 -1.62 -21.68 -25.98
N ILE A 16 -0.47 -21.00 -26.05
CA ILE A 16 -0.13 -20.01 -25.00
C ILE A 16 -0.47 -18.62 -25.54
N GLY A 17 -1.75 -18.43 -25.85
CA GLY A 17 -2.44 -17.21 -25.48
C GLY A 17 -2.39 -17.04 -23.96
N ALA A 18 -1.21 -16.72 -23.45
CA ALA A 18 -0.98 -16.13 -22.15
C ALA A 18 0.22 -15.23 -22.35
N LEU A 19 -0.05 -14.01 -22.86
CA LEU A 19 0.77 -12.85 -22.58
C LEU A 19 1.21 -12.99 -21.13
N ALA A 20 2.53 -13.03 -20.89
CA ALA A 20 3.13 -13.18 -19.57
C ALA A 20 2.15 -12.75 -18.49
N GLN A 21 1.58 -13.70 -17.74
CA GLN A 21 0.85 -13.34 -16.53
C GLN A 21 1.84 -12.47 -15.76
N SER A 22 1.49 -11.19 -15.60
CA SER A 22 2.23 -10.22 -14.82
C SER A 22 2.68 -10.93 -13.54
N PRO A 23 3.99 -10.89 -13.24
CA PRO A 23 4.71 -11.91 -12.48
C PRO A 23 3.84 -12.38 -11.33
N ALA A 24 3.45 -13.66 -11.39
CA ALA A 24 2.46 -14.29 -10.53
C ALA A 24 2.40 -13.64 -9.15
N ILE A 25 1.41 -12.78 -8.93
CA ILE A 25 0.89 -12.59 -7.58
C ILE A 25 0.13 -13.87 -7.28
N LEU A 26 0.91 -14.90 -6.93
CA LEU A 26 0.45 -16.11 -6.30
C LEU A 26 -0.32 -15.67 -5.06
N ARG A 27 -1.65 -15.65 -5.18
CA ARG A 27 -2.58 -15.35 -4.10
C ARG A 27 -2.18 -16.20 -2.89
N PRO A 28 -1.60 -15.62 -1.83
CA PRO A 28 -1.30 -16.38 -0.62
C PRO A 28 -2.64 -16.87 -0.04
N PRO A 29 -2.66 -17.98 0.71
CA PRO A 29 -3.88 -18.48 1.32
C PRO A 29 -4.37 -17.47 2.36
N GLY A 30 -5.25 -16.54 1.96
CA GLY A 30 -5.92 -15.61 2.87
C GLY A 30 -6.03 -14.14 2.47
N GLY A 31 -5.60 -13.69 1.28
CA GLY A 31 -5.78 -12.25 0.97
C GLY A 31 -5.45 -11.76 -0.44
N LEU A 32 -5.69 -10.46 -0.64
CA LEU A 32 -5.29 -9.71 -1.84
C LEU A 32 -3.83 -9.27 -1.68
N ALA A 33 -2.94 -9.77 -2.53
CA ALA A 33 -1.58 -9.26 -2.62
C ALA A 33 -1.54 -8.18 -3.71
N LEU A 34 -1.24 -6.94 -3.31
CA LEU A 34 -1.27 -5.79 -4.21
C LEU A 34 0.11 -5.42 -4.77
N ASP A 35 1.17 -5.98 -4.20
CA ASP A 35 2.57 -5.70 -4.54
C ASP A 35 3.47 -6.81 -3.96
N GLY A 36 4.72 -6.91 -4.40
CA GLY A 36 5.75 -7.81 -3.88
C GLY A 36 6.89 -7.09 -3.16
N GLY A 37 7.76 -7.85 -2.47
CA GLY A 37 8.96 -7.34 -1.79
C GLY A 37 8.68 -6.70 -0.42
N THR A 38 9.68 -5.97 0.11
CA THR A 38 9.60 -5.30 1.42
C THR A 38 8.62 -4.13 1.37
N LYS A 39 7.61 -4.18 2.24
CA LYS A 39 6.52 -3.18 2.31
C LYS A 39 6.50 -2.41 3.64
N THR A 40 7.61 -2.41 4.36
CA THR A 40 7.75 -1.75 5.65
C THR A 40 8.78 -0.64 5.53
N THR A 41 8.48 0.52 6.06
CA THR A 41 9.42 1.63 6.20
C THR A 41 9.21 2.35 7.52
N THR A 42 10.17 3.16 7.92
CA THR A 42 10.07 4.01 9.11
C THR A 42 10.03 5.46 8.63
N ALA A 43 9.10 6.25 9.17
CA ALA A 43 9.08 7.67 8.91
C ALA A 43 10.21 8.36 9.66
N THR A 44 10.80 9.39 9.06
CA THR A 44 11.66 10.34 9.74
C THR A 44 11.19 11.78 9.56
N ALA A 45 11.17 12.57 10.61
CA ALA A 45 10.66 13.94 10.67
C ALA A 45 9.27 14.13 10.03
N GLY A 46 8.35 13.16 10.18
CA GLY A 46 7.03 13.24 9.56
C GLY A 46 6.98 12.86 8.08
N ALA A 47 8.04 12.29 7.52
CA ALA A 47 8.09 11.85 6.13
C ALA A 47 8.59 10.41 5.99
N ALA A 48 8.05 9.67 5.04
CA ALA A 48 8.52 8.33 4.68
C ALA A 48 8.51 8.16 3.17
N THR A 49 9.45 7.38 2.63
CA THR A 49 9.44 7.02 1.20
C THR A 49 9.18 5.52 1.07
N LEU A 50 8.10 5.17 0.36
CA LEU A 50 7.80 3.78 0.01
C LEU A 50 7.03 3.74 -1.30
N ASN A 51 7.72 3.36 -2.38
CA ASN A 51 7.17 3.29 -3.73
C ASN A 51 6.47 1.94 -3.96
N LYS A 52 5.33 1.73 -3.29
CA LYS A 52 4.56 0.47 -3.31
C LYS A 52 3.06 0.72 -3.30
N LEU A 53 2.26 -0.20 -3.86
CA LEU A 53 0.79 -0.09 -3.81
C LEU A 53 0.20 -0.39 -2.43
N SER A 54 0.95 -1.05 -1.55
CA SER A 54 0.55 -1.31 -0.17
C SER A 54 1.77 -1.34 0.73
N GLY A 55 1.60 -0.95 1.99
CA GLY A 55 2.67 -1.05 2.97
C GLY A 55 2.32 -0.54 4.35
N LYS A 56 3.31 -0.62 5.23
CA LYS A 56 3.23 -0.23 6.63
C LYS A 56 4.37 0.75 6.93
N ILE A 57 4.01 1.87 7.53
CA ILE A 57 4.92 2.93 7.92
C ILE A 57 4.90 3.01 9.43
N THR A 58 6.03 2.78 10.07
CA THR A 58 6.19 3.01 11.52
C THR A 58 6.65 4.44 11.71
N SER A 59 5.97 5.23 12.54
CA SER A 59 6.41 6.60 12.84
C SER A 59 7.64 6.61 13.74
N GLU A 60 8.27 7.77 13.83
CA GLU A 60 9.20 8.10 14.92
C GLU A 60 8.47 8.06 16.27
N ALA A 61 9.23 8.12 17.36
CA ALA A 61 8.65 8.38 18.67
C ALA A 61 8.08 9.81 18.68
N LEU A 62 6.77 9.93 18.84
CA LEU A 62 6.04 11.19 18.79
C LEU A 62 5.52 11.53 20.19
N THR A 63 5.56 12.82 20.51
CA THR A 63 4.90 13.42 21.67
C THR A 63 3.82 14.38 21.17
N THR A 64 2.63 13.86 20.86
CA THR A 64 1.54 14.67 20.31
C THR A 64 0.53 15.00 21.40
N ALA A 65 0.41 16.29 21.74
CA ALA A 65 -0.54 16.75 22.75
C ALA A 65 -1.99 16.34 22.44
N ALA A 66 -2.83 16.28 23.47
CA ALA A 66 -4.27 16.05 23.34
C ALA A 66 -4.87 17.06 22.34
N GLY A 67 -5.63 16.57 21.35
CA GLY A 67 -6.22 17.38 20.30
C GLY A 67 -5.28 17.83 19.17
N ALA A 68 -3.96 17.62 19.29
CA ALA A 68 -2.99 18.00 18.26
C ALA A 68 -2.92 16.99 17.11
N THR A 69 -2.46 17.47 15.95
CA THR A 69 -2.33 16.69 14.72
C THR A 69 -0.88 16.44 14.35
N TYR A 70 -0.58 15.22 13.94
CA TYR A 70 0.66 14.81 13.30
C TYR A 70 0.39 14.52 11.82
N THR A 71 1.21 15.08 10.94
CA THR A 71 1.09 14.86 9.50
C THR A 71 2.23 13.96 9.04
N LEU A 72 1.88 12.82 8.47
CA LEU A 72 2.80 11.89 7.83
C LEU A 72 2.72 12.09 6.31
N THR A 73 3.82 12.46 5.68
CA THR A 73 3.93 12.56 4.23
C THR A 73 4.61 11.32 3.68
N LEU A 74 3.88 10.52 2.92
CA LEU A 74 4.42 9.39 2.18
C LEU A 74 4.80 9.83 0.77
N THR A 75 6.07 9.74 0.41
CA THR A 75 6.53 9.85 -0.97
C THR A 75 6.40 8.48 -1.64
N ASN A 76 5.58 8.41 -2.69
CA ASN A 76 5.28 7.18 -3.40
C ASN A 76 5.02 7.47 -4.89
N SER A 77 6.01 7.21 -5.74
CA SER A 77 5.93 7.44 -7.19
C SER A 77 4.86 6.61 -7.90
N THR A 78 4.32 5.58 -7.24
CA THR A 78 3.23 4.78 -7.80
C THR A 78 1.87 5.42 -7.62
N VAL A 79 1.71 6.47 -6.79
CA VAL A 79 0.42 7.13 -6.54
C VAL A 79 0.21 8.31 -7.49
N ALA A 80 -1.01 8.40 -8.03
CA ALA A 80 -1.51 9.55 -8.77
C ALA A 80 -2.60 10.27 -7.96
N ALA A 81 -2.83 11.55 -8.26
CA ALA A 81 -3.80 12.39 -7.54
C ALA A 81 -5.26 11.92 -7.64
N GLY A 82 -5.59 11.05 -8.62
CA GLY A 82 -6.92 10.47 -8.78
C GLY A 82 -7.09 9.10 -8.11
N ASP A 83 -6.04 8.53 -7.53
CA ASP A 83 -6.11 7.21 -6.90
C ASP A 83 -6.85 7.27 -5.56
N ILE A 84 -7.49 6.16 -5.18
CA ILE A 84 -8.13 6.01 -3.88
C ILE A 84 -7.12 5.43 -2.91
N VAL A 85 -6.80 6.15 -1.83
CA VAL A 85 -5.86 5.68 -0.81
C VAL A 85 -6.57 5.44 0.52
N PHE A 86 -6.48 4.21 1.01
CA PHE A 86 -6.91 3.83 2.35
C PHE A 86 -5.71 3.87 3.29
N ALA A 87 -5.88 4.51 4.44
CA ALA A 87 -4.91 4.46 5.53
C ALA A 87 -5.59 3.98 6.81
N SER A 88 -5.00 2.97 7.45
CA SER A 88 -5.42 2.48 8.76
C SER A 88 -4.29 2.74 9.75
N LEU A 89 -4.65 3.17 10.96
CA LEU A 89 -3.68 3.36 12.04
C LEU A 89 -3.78 2.21 13.03
N ALA A 90 -2.63 1.71 13.45
CA ALA A 90 -2.45 0.80 14.56
C ALA A 90 -1.50 1.42 15.59
N ASN A 91 -1.66 1.02 16.84
CA ASN A 91 -0.74 1.40 17.89
C ASN A 91 0.63 0.73 17.65
N GLY A 92 1.71 1.47 17.88
CA GLY A 92 3.08 0.97 17.87
C GLY A 92 3.53 0.70 19.30
N THR A 93 4.41 1.56 19.81
CA THR A 93 4.83 1.56 21.23
C THR A 93 4.03 2.52 22.09
N ASN A 94 3.05 3.23 21.51
CA ASN A 94 2.25 4.19 22.27
C ASN A 94 1.40 3.51 23.34
N THR A 95 1.56 3.97 24.58
CA THR A 95 0.82 3.47 25.75
C THR A 95 -0.32 4.39 26.19
N THR A 96 -0.34 5.62 25.66
CA THR A 96 -1.27 6.70 26.01
C THR A 96 -1.69 7.48 24.77
N GLY A 97 -2.83 8.17 24.86
CA GLY A 97 -3.45 8.89 23.74
C GLY A 97 -4.29 7.98 22.83
N SER A 98 -5.17 8.61 22.03
CA SER A 98 -6.06 7.93 21.09
C SER A 98 -5.80 8.46 19.67
N PRO A 99 -4.72 8.02 19.02
CA PRO A 99 -4.40 8.44 17.67
C PRO A 99 -5.41 7.88 16.66
N GLY A 100 -5.91 8.72 15.77
CA GLY A 100 -6.81 8.33 14.69
C GLY A 100 -6.48 9.05 13.40
N VAL A 101 -6.68 8.38 12.25
CA VAL A 101 -6.54 9.02 10.94
C VAL A 101 -7.75 9.95 10.72
N VAL A 102 -7.48 11.22 10.46
CA VAL A 102 -8.52 12.23 10.22
C VAL A 102 -8.67 12.53 8.73
N ARG A 103 -7.56 12.52 7.99
CA ARG A 103 -7.57 12.84 6.56
C ARG A 103 -6.47 12.08 5.83
N VAL A 104 -6.81 11.58 4.64
CA VAL A 104 -5.87 11.03 3.68
C VAL A 104 -6.04 11.82 2.39
N ALA A 105 -4.96 12.41 1.89
CA ALA A 105 -4.96 13.20 0.68
C ALA A 105 -3.87 12.66 -0.27
N PRO A 106 -4.24 11.88 -1.29
CA PRO A 106 -3.31 11.54 -2.36
C PRO A 106 -3.01 12.77 -3.21
N GLY A 107 -1.74 12.96 -3.52
CA GLY A 107 -1.22 13.89 -4.52
C GLY A 107 -0.45 13.12 -5.59
N ALA A 108 0.04 13.82 -6.59
CA ALA A 108 0.96 13.21 -7.55
C ALA A 108 2.23 12.76 -6.82
N SER A 109 2.55 11.47 -6.91
CA SER A 109 3.72 10.85 -6.29
C SER A 109 3.82 11.00 -4.76
N SER A 110 2.73 11.34 -4.09
CA SER A 110 2.72 11.64 -2.65
C SER A 110 1.37 11.33 -2.01
N VAL A 111 1.36 11.02 -0.71
CA VAL A 111 0.15 10.87 0.08
C VAL A 111 0.38 11.57 1.41
N THR A 112 -0.47 12.52 1.75
CA THR A 112 -0.47 13.17 3.07
C THR A 112 -1.52 12.50 3.96
N ILE A 113 -1.06 11.93 5.07
CA ILE A 113 -1.91 11.26 6.06
C ILE A 113 -1.87 12.10 7.33
N THR A 114 -2.99 12.69 7.71
CA THR A 114 -3.13 13.45 8.95
C THR A 114 -3.69 12.56 10.04
N VAL A 115 -2.91 12.38 11.09
CA VAL A 115 -3.26 11.68 12.31
C VAL A 115 -3.55 12.71 13.38
N ARG A 116 -4.61 12.53 14.17
CA ARG A 116 -4.91 13.37 15.33
C ARG A 116 -4.91 12.53 16.59
N ASN A 117 -4.31 13.04 17.65
CA ASN A 117 -4.56 12.49 18.98
C ASN A 117 -5.91 13.01 19.47
N GLY A 118 -6.92 12.15 19.46
CA GLY A 118 -8.29 12.48 19.87
C GLY A 118 -8.53 12.42 21.37
N ASP A 119 -7.51 12.10 22.17
CA ASP A 119 -7.64 12.02 23.62
C ASP A 119 -7.95 13.40 24.22
N ALA A 120 -8.70 13.41 25.33
CA ALA A 120 -9.13 14.62 26.01
C ALA A 120 -8.02 15.25 26.88
N ALA A 121 -7.05 14.47 27.35
CA ALA A 121 -6.03 14.95 28.29
C ALA A 121 -4.65 14.30 28.11
N ALA A 122 -4.58 13.04 27.67
CA ALA A 122 -3.33 12.32 27.51
C ALA A 122 -2.64 12.66 26.19
N ALA A 123 -1.38 13.10 26.28
CA ALA A 123 -0.53 13.19 25.09
C ALA A 123 -0.20 11.79 24.58
N LEU A 124 -0.21 11.62 23.26
CA LEU A 124 0.36 10.46 22.60
C LEU A 124 1.86 10.45 22.92
N ASN A 125 2.36 9.33 23.44
CA ASN A 125 3.79 9.13 23.67
C ASN A 125 4.20 7.76 23.14
N GLY A 126 4.99 7.74 22.06
CA GLY A 126 5.52 6.52 21.44
C GLY A 126 5.39 6.54 19.92
N THR A 127 5.50 5.38 19.29
CA THR A 127 5.35 5.24 17.85
C THR A 127 3.92 4.84 17.48
N VAL A 128 3.48 5.25 16.29
CA VAL A 128 2.25 4.79 15.65
C VAL A 128 2.60 4.06 14.35
N VAL A 129 1.73 3.15 13.93
CA VAL A 129 1.95 2.36 12.72
C VAL A 129 0.82 2.61 11.75
N VAL A 130 1.14 3.23 10.62
CA VAL A 130 0.17 3.56 9.56
C VAL A 130 0.32 2.56 8.43
N SER A 131 -0.68 1.71 8.23
CA SER A 131 -0.76 0.85 7.04
C SER A 131 -1.56 1.56 5.96
N PHE A 132 -1.12 1.46 4.70
CA PHE A 132 -1.81 2.05 3.57
C PHE A 132 -2.01 1.07 2.43
N MET A 133 -3.04 1.32 1.64
CA MET A 133 -3.38 0.62 0.41
C MET A 133 -3.81 1.65 -0.64
N VAL A 134 -3.25 1.53 -1.84
CA VAL A 134 -3.56 2.36 -3.01
C VAL A 134 -4.40 1.52 -3.97
N LEU A 135 -5.59 2.01 -4.30
CA LEU A 135 -6.44 1.47 -5.34
C LEU A 135 -6.41 2.43 -6.54
N LYS A 136 -5.98 1.89 -7.69
CA LYS A 136 -5.93 2.61 -8.95
C LYS A 136 -7.34 2.82 -9.50
N ASN A 137 -7.61 4.05 -9.98
CA ASN A 137 -8.85 4.42 -10.64
C ASN A 137 -8.59 4.85 -12.09
#